data_AF-A0A9W7Y0I8-F1
#
_entry.id   AF-A0A9W7Y0I8-F1
#
_cell.length_a   1.000
_cell.length_b   1.000
_cell.length_c   1.000
_cell.angle_alpha   90.00
_cell.angle_beta   90.00
_cell.angle_gamma   90.00
#
_symmetry.space_group_name_H-M   'P 1'
#
loop_
_entity.id
_entity.type
_entity.pdbx_description
1 polymer ?
#
loop_
_entity_poly.entity_id
_entity_poly.type
_entity_poly.pdbx_seq_one_letter_code
_entity_poly.pdbx_strand_id
1 'polypeptide(L)'
;LIRDLQEVRMEPTARTRFYFTKESHVHTLLNLVFLMPTTVPYDNVGELDYLTHIMFEVYERTPDIDAGVEREYSVRIGFSPGANCLHILDTAMDSTHALKVLPRKSFIQHMSLNAVIAMPHGLLDDECCWLAGQTTGTGSGGA
;
A
#
# COMPACT_ATOMS: atom_id res chain seq x y z
N LEU A 1 11.67 0.90 2.04
CA LEU A 1 10.63 0.33 1.15
C LEU A 1 11.04 0.31 -0.31
N ILE A 2 11.16 1.44 -1.02
CA ILE A 2 11.49 1.44 -2.46
C ILE A 2 12.82 0.76 -2.76
N ARG A 3 13.86 1.09 -1.99
CA ARG A 3 15.15 0.40 -2.04
C ARG A 3 14.99 -1.12 -1.85
N ASP A 4 14.18 -1.54 -0.88
CA ASP A 4 13.96 -2.96 -0.59
C ASP A 4 13.24 -3.67 -1.76
N LEU A 5 12.30 -3.00 -2.43
CA LEU A 5 11.61 -3.51 -3.62
C LEU A 5 12.53 -3.60 -4.84
N GLN A 6 13.48 -2.66 -4.98
CA GLN A 6 14.52 -2.72 -6.01
C GLN A 6 15.49 -3.87 -5.76
N GLU A 7 15.91 -4.06 -4.50
CA GLU A 7 16.82 -5.14 -4.10
C GLU A 7 16.23 -6.54 -4.35
N VAL A 8 14.89 -6.70 -4.32
CA VAL A 8 14.22 -7.99 -4.61
C VAL A 8 14.59 -8.54 -5.98
N ARG A 9 14.83 -7.69 -7.00
CA ARG A 9 15.20 -8.14 -8.35
C ARG A 9 16.58 -8.80 -8.41
N MET A 10 17.44 -8.48 -7.46
CA MET A 10 18.81 -8.99 -7.39
C MET A 10 18.92 -10.21 -6.47
N GLU A 11 17.88 -10.49 -5.69
CA GLU A 11 17.88 -11.57 -4.71
C GLU A 11 17.43 -12.88 -5.38
N PRO A 12 18.25 -13.94 -5.37
CA PRO A 12 17.88 -15.23 -5.98
C PRO A 12 16.93 -16.07 -5.10
N THR A 13 16.72 -15.66 -3.85
CA THR A 13 15.91 -16.41 -2.87
C THR A 13 14.73 -15.58 -2.38
N ALA A 14 13.65 -16.27 -1.99
CA ALA A 14 12.50 -15.60 -1.40
C ALA A 14 12.89 -14.94 -0.08
N ARG A 15 12.50 -13.68 0.10
CA ARG A 15 12.84 -12.88 1.28
C ARG A 15 11.63 -12.12 1.79
N THR A 16 11.51 -12.01 3.11
CA THR A 16 10.48 -11.21 3.78
C THR A 16 11.13 -10.21 4.71
N ARG A 17 10.61 -8.98 4.73
CA ARG A 17 11.04 -7.91 5.65
C ARG A 17 9.83 -7.41 6.43
N PHE A 18 9.98 -7.29 7.75
CA PHE A 18 8.94 -6.78 8.63
C PHE A 18 9.34 -5.41 9.15
N TYR A 19 8.43 -4.44 9.05
CA TYR A 19 8.62 -3.09 9.58
C TYR A 19 7.57 -2.86 10.65
N PHE A 20 8.02 -2.61 11.88
CA PHE A 20 7.15 -2.25 12.99
C PHE A 20 7.15 -0.74 13.13
N THR A 21 5.96 -0.17 13.21
CA THR A 21 5.81 1.28 13.22
C THR A 21 4.56 1.69 13.99
N LYS A 22 4.39 3.01 14.16
CA LYS A 22 3.22 3.59 14.84
C LYS A 22 2.07 3.72 13.85
N GLU A 23 0.85 3.74 14.38
CA GLU A 23 -0.39 3.91 13.60
C GLU A 23 -0.35 5.12 12.66
N SER A 24 0.16 6.26 13.13
CA SER A 24 0.28 7.47 12.31
C SER A 24 1.11 7.27 11.05
N HIS A 25 2.18 6.47 11.11
CA HIS A 25 3.00 6.15 9.94
C HIS A 25 2.27 5.18 8.99
N VAL A 26 1.41 4.30 9.51
CA VAL A 26 0.57 3.42 8.68
C VAL A 26 -0.44 4.26 7.89
N HIS A 27 -1.10 5.23 8.52
CA HIS A 27 -1.99 6.16 7.82
C HIS A 27 -1.30 6.94 6.71
N THR A 28 -0.12 7.51 6.99
CA THR A 28 0.66 8.21 5.97
C THR A 28 0.97 7.28 4.78
N LEU A 29 1.39 6.04 5.05
CA LEU A 29 1.67 5.07 3.99
C LEU A 29 0.41 4.65 3.23
N LEU A 30 -0.73 4.49 3.90
CA LEU A 30 -2.02 4.23 3.24
C LEU A 30 -2.36 5.34 2.26
N ASN A 31 -2.27 6.61 2.68
CA ASN A 31 -2.56 7.74 1.79
C ASN A 31 -1.69 7.69 0.52
N LEU A 32 -0.41 7.36 0.64
CA LEU A 32 0.47 7.17 -0.51
C LEU A 32 0.03 5.99 -1.40
N VAL A 33 -0.45 4.89 -0.79
CA VAL A 33 -0.97 3.74 -1.54
C VAL A 33 -2.27 4.07 -2.27
N PHE A 34 -3.14 4.88 -1.69
CA PHE A 34 -4.42 5.28 -2.30
C PHE A 34 -4.27 6.30 -3.43
N LEU A 35 -3.10 6.92 -3.58
CA LEU A 35 -2.78 7.71 -4.78
C LEU A 35 -2.58 6.80 -6.01
N MET A 36 -2.29 5.51 -5.80
CA MET A 36 -2.27 4.53 -6.88
C MET A 36 -3.70 4.10 -7.25
N PRO A 37 -3.91 3.59 -8.47
CA PRO A 37 -5.19 2.98 -8.83
C PRO A 37 -5.44 1.75 -7.95
N THR A 38 -6.27 1.94 -6.93
CA THR A 38 -6.70 0.91 -5.98
C THR A 38 -8.11 0.42 -6.32
N THR A 39 -8.39 -0.85 -6.06
CA THR A 39 -9.70 -1.48 -6.33
C THR A 39 -10.75 -1.13 -5.26
N VAL A 40 -10.30 -0.69 -4.09
CA VAL A 40 -11.14 -0.42 -2.91
C VAL A 40 -11.07 1.08 -2.61
N PRO A 41 -12.18 1.76 -2.27
CA PRO A 41 -12.14 3.17 -1.86
C PRO A 41 -11.56 3.34 -0.45
N TYR A 42 -11.00 4.52 -0.16
CA TYR A 42 -10.38 4.84 1.14
C TYR A 42 -11.35 4.66 2.32
N ASP A 43 -12.62 5.02 2.14
CA ASP A 43 -13.65 4.92 3.19
C ASP A 43 -13.86 3.48 3.69
N ASN A 44 -13.49 2.47 2.90
CA ASN A 44 -13.63 1.06 3.25
C ASN A 44 -12.45 0.49 4.05
N VAL A 45 -11.44 1.30 4.37
CA VAL A 45 -10.30 0.91 5.22
C VAL A 45 -10.77 0.68 6.66
N GLY A 46 -11.61 1.57 7.18
CA GLY A 46 -12.05 1.57 8.58
C GLY A 46 -10.99 2.11 9.55
N GLU A 47 -11.25 1.97 10.85
CA GLU A 47 -10.31 2.29 11.92
C GLU A 47 -9.15 1.28 11.94
N LEU A 48 -7.94 1.77 12.23
CA LEU A 48 -6.76 0.91 12.32
C LEU A 48 -6.67 0.34 13.73
N ASP A 49 -6.65 -0.98 13.84
CA ASP A 49 -6.55 -1.66 15.12
C ASP A 49 -5.18 -2.33 15.32
N TYR A 50 -4.97 -2.97 16.47
CA TYR A 50 -3.79 -3.76 16.77
C TYR A 50 -3.48 -4.77 15.67
N LEU A 51 -2.19 -4.87 15.33
CA LEU A 51 -1.66 -5.72 14.25
C LEU A 51 -2.16 -5.34 12.84
N THR A 52 -2.68 -4.13 12.67
CA THR A 52 -2.86 -3.54 11.34
C THR A 52 -1.56 -3.62 10.54
N HIS A 53 -1.65 -4.07 9.29
CA HIS A 53 -0.49 -4.17 8.42
C HIS A 53 -0.85 -3.96 6.94
N ILE A 54 0.09 -3.38 6.22
CA ILE A 54 0.10 -3.29 4.76
C ILE A 54 1.17 -4.27 4.28
N MET A 55 0.84 -5.09 3.28
CA MET A 55 1.73 -6.08 2.73
C MET A 55 2.00 -5.79 1.26
N PHE A 56 3.28 -5.76 0.91
CA PHE A 56 3.77 -5.66 -0.45
C PHE A 56 4.35 -7.02 -0.83
N GLU A 57 3.66 -7.73 -1.72
CA GLU A 57 4.05 -9.05 -2.19
C GLU A 57 4.56 -8.90 -3.62
N VAL A 58 5.84 -9.23 -3.85
CA VAL A 58 6.45 -9.19 -5.18
C VAL A 58 6.50 -10.61 -5.71
N TYR A 59 5.91 -10.83 -6.89
CA TYR A 59 5.89 -12.10 -7.60
C TYR A 59 6.78 -12.01 -8.83
N GLU A 60 7.60 -13.04 -9.01
CA GLU A 60 8.41 -13.26 -10.20
C GLU A 60 7.72 -14.30 -11.09
N ARG A 61 7.59 -14.01 -12.38
CA ARG A 61 7.15 -14.96 -13.40
C ARG A 61 8.27 -15.18 -14.40
N THR A 62 8.62 -16.44 -14.60
CA THR A 62 9.49 -16.87 -15.69
C THR A 62 8.60 -17.47 -16.80
N PRO A 63 8.58 -16.91 -18.02
CA PRO A 63 7.80 -17.49 -19.11
C PRO A 63 8.46 -18.80 -19.59
N ASP A 64 7.65 -19.86 -19.74
CA ASP A 64 8.07 -21.25 -20.04
C ASP A 64 8.54 -21.51 -21.49
N ILE A 65 8.80 -20.47 -22.30
CA ILE A 65 9.15 -20.65 -23.71
C ILE A 65 10.59 -20.18 -23.91
N ASP A 66 11.47 -21.16 -24.14
CA ASP A 66 12.84 -21.02 -24.63
C ASP A 66 13.10 -19.72 -25.41
N ALA A 67 13.77 -18.72 -24.80
CA ALA A 67 14.61 -17.68 -25.43
C ALA A 67 14.71 -16.39 -24.60
N GLY A 68 15.62 -16.32 -23.62
CA GLY A 68 16.21 -15.04 -23.19
C GLY A 68 15.26 -13.90 -22.76
N VAL A 69 13.99 -14.18 -22.46
CA VAL A 69 13.02 -13.18 -22.02
C VAL A 69 13.32 -12.82 -20.57
N GLU A 70 13.40 -11.52 -20.28
CA GLU A 70 13.63 -11.01 -18.93
C GLU A 70 12.50 -11.44 -17.99
N ARG A 71 12.87 -11.74 -16.74
CA ARG A 71 11.93 -12.10 -15.67
C ARG A 71 10.90 -10.97 -15.48
N GLU A 72 9.62 -11.34 -15.45
CA GLU A 72 8.54 -10.39 -15.21
C GLU A 72 8.26 -10.28 -13.71
N TYR A 73 8.20 -9.05 -13.20
CA TYR A 73 7.94 -8.77 -11.79
C TYR A 73 6.61 -8.03 -11.63
N SER A 74 5.74 -8.59 -10.80
CA SER A 74 4.47 -7.96 -10.41
C SER A 74 4.39 -7.76 -8.91
N VAL A 75 3.70 -6.71 -8.49
CA VAL A 75 3.48 -6.36 -7.09
C VAL A 75 2.00 -6.42 -6.78
N ARG A 76 1.68 -7.08 -5.68
CA ARG A 76 0.37 -7.10 -5.06
C ARG A 76 0.44 -6.32 -3.75
N ILE A 77 -0.56 -5.49 -3.51
CA ILE A 77 -0.66 -4.72 -2.26
C ILE A 77 -1.92 -5.14 -1.54
N GLY A 78 -1.73 -5.64 -0.32
CA GLY A 78 -2.81 -6.05 0.57
C GLY A 78 -2.80 -5.25 1.86
N PHE A 79 -3.95 -5.19 2.52
CA PHE A 79 -4.14 -4.50 3.78
C PHE A 79 -5.03 -5.32 4.72
N SER A 80 -4.63 -5.37 5.99
CA SER A 80 -5.46 -5.90 7.06
C SER A 80 -5.70 -4.81 8.11
N PRO A 81 -6.97 -4.55 8.48
CA PRO A 81 -7.32 -3.58 9.53
C PRO A 81 -7.03 -4.06 10.96
N GLY A 82 -6.44 -5.26 11.12
CA GLY A 82 -6.05 -5.77 12.43
C GLY A 82 -7.15 -6.57 13.14
N ALA A 83 -7.08 -6.59 14.47
CA ALA A 83 -7.92 -7.44 15.32
C ALA A 83 -9.40 -6.99 15.41
N ASN A 84 -9.72 -5.76 14.97
CA ASN A 84 -11.01 -5.08 15.14
C ASN A 84 -11.69 -5.35 16.48
N CYS A 85 -10.95 -5.09 17.55
CA CYS A 85 -11.26 -5.42 18.93
C CYS A 85 -11.38 -4.12 19.75
N LEU A 86 -12.62 -3.71 20.04
CA LEU A 86 -12.90 -2.47 20.79
C LEU A 86 -12.36 -2.47 22.23
N HIS A 87 -12.26 -3.65 22.85
CA HIS A 87 -11.74 -3.82 24.20
C HIS A 87 -10.91 -5.10 24.32
N ILE A 88 -9.59 -4.99 24.18
CA ILE A 88 -8.66 -6.13 24.37
C ILE A 88 -8.84 -6.77 25.74
N LEU A 89 -9.05 -5.96 26.79
CA LEU A 89 -9.19 -6.43 28.16
C LEU A 89 -10.50 -7.19 28.42
N ASP A 90 -11.56 -6.88 27.65
CA ASP A 90 -12.86 -7.55 27.74
C ASP A 90 -13.03 -8.66 26.70
N THR A 91 -12.03 -8.83 25.83
CA THR A 91 -12.05 -9.88 24.83
C THR A 91 -11.79 -11.20 25.53
N ALA A 92 -12.86 -11.95 25.74
CA ALA A 92 -12.77 -13.34 26.17
C ALA A 92 -11.92 -14.10 25.15
N MET A 93 -10.64 -14.30 25.50
CA MET A 93 -9.73 -15.12 24.71
C MET A 93 -10.37 -16.50 24.60
N ASP A 94 -10.62 -16.94 23.36
CA ASP A 94 -11.14 -18.28 23.15
C ASP A 94 -10.09 -19.32 23.57
N SER A 95 -10.46 -20.60 23.56
CA SER A 95 -9.55 -21.69 23.93
C SER A 95 -8.29 -21.77 23.06
N THR A 96 -8.20 -21.00 21.96
CA THR A 96 -7.01 -20.92 21.11
C THR A 96 -6.01 -19.87 21.60
N HIS A 97 -6.40 -19.05 22.59
CA HIS A 97 -5.60 -17.97 23.14
C HIS A 97 -5.01 -17.02 22.08
N ALA A 98 -5.75 -16.78 20.99
CA ALA A 98 -5.32 -15.95 19.87
C ALA A 98 -6.29 -14.79 19.63
N LEU A 99 -5.75 -13.61 19.28
CA LEU A 99 -6.54 -12.50 18.78
C LEU A 99 -7.04 -12.84 17.38
N LYS A 100 -8.35 -12.76 17.17
CA LYS A 100 -8.94 -12.92 15.84
C LYS A 100 -8.64 -11.66 15.04
N VAL A 101 -8.09 -11.85 13.84
CA VAL A 101 -7.75 -10.76 12.92
C VAL A 101 -8.76 -10.78 11.78
N LEU A 102 -9.19 -9.60 11.35
CA LEU A 102 -10.06 -9.47 10.18
C LEU A 102 -9.35 -9.97 8.91
N PRO A 103 -10.11 -10.50 7.94
CA PRO A 103 -9.55 -10.98 6.68
C PRO A 103 -8.90 -9.83 5.91
N ARG A 104 -7.79 -10.15 5.25
CA ARG A 104 -7.04 -9.19 4.43
C ARG A 104 -7.85 -8.79 3.19
N LYS A 105 -7.84 -7.50 2.88
CA LYS A 105 -8.36 -6.93 1.63
C LYS A 105 -7.19 -6.69 0.66
N SER A 106 -7.38 -6.99 -0.63
CA SER A 106 -6.39 -6.65 -1.66
C SER A 106 -6.72 -5.27 -2.20
N PHE A 107 -5.79 -4.32 -2.07
CA PHE A 107 -5.95 -2.98 -2.65
C PHE A 107 -5.55 -2.94 -4.11
N ILE A 108 -4.49 -3.66 -4.47
CA ILE A 108 -4.01 -3.81 -5.84
C ILE A 108 -3.75 -5.30 -6.06
N GLN A 109 -4.31 -5.87 -7.15
CA GLN A 109 -4.14 -7.29 -7.47
C GLN A 109 -2.76 -7.56 -8.07
N HIS A 110 -2.45 -6.99 -9.24
CA HIS A 110 -1.13 -7.08 -9.85
C HIS A 110 -0.81 -5.78 -10.59
N MET A 111 0.30 -5.14 -10.22
CA MET A 111 0.88 -3.99 -10.93
C MET A 111 2.33 -4.30 -11.28
N SER A 112 2.85 -3.75 -12.38
CA SER A 112 4.27 -3.93 -12.71
C SER A 112 5.16 -3.29 -11.65
N LEU A 113 6.23 -3.98 -11.25
CA LEU A 113 7.16 -3.49 -10.22
C LEU A 113 7.78 -2.14 -10.58
N ASN A 114 8.08 -1.93 -11.87
CA ASN A 114 8.62 -0.66 -12.36
C ASN A 114 7.66 0.51 -12.17
N ALA A 115 6.35 0.30 -12.36
CA ALA A 115 5.35 1.35 -12.14
C ALA A 115 5.27 1.74 -10.66
N VAL A 116 5.27 0.74 -9.76
CA VAL A 116 5.24 0.98 -8.30
C VAL A 116 6.49 1.72 -7.81
N ILE A 117 7.67 1.43 -8.39
CA ILE A 117 8.92 2.12 -8.04
C ILE A 117 8.95 3.55 -8.58
N ALA A 118 8.41 3.80 -9.78
CA ALA A 118 8.44 5.12 -10.42
C ALA A 118 7.43 6.10 -9.80
N MET A 119 6.32 5.59 -9.29
CA MET A 119 5.18 6.40 -8.85
C MET A 119 5.50 7.35 -7.67
N PRO A 120 6.25 6.95 -6.61
CA PRO A 120 6.66 7.86 -5.54
C PRO A 120 7.63 8.96 -5.99
N HIS A 121 8.42 8.72 -7.04
CA HIS A 121 9.35 9.72 -7.57
C HIS A 121 8.60 10.79 -8.37
N GLY A 122 7.67 10.42 -9.26
CA GLY A 122 6.86 11.40 -10.00
C GLY A 122 5.93 12.20 -9.09
N LEU A 123 5.43 11.60 -8.02
CA LEU A 123 4.47 12.24 -7.11
C LEU A 123 5.09 13.34 -6.22
N LEU A 124 6.39 13.22 -5.88
CA LEU A 124 7.11 14.26 -5.14
C LEU A 124 7.57 15.41 -6.06
N ASP A 125 7.72 15.15 -7.36
CA ASP A 125 8.05 16.16 -8.36
C ASP A 125 6.79 16.95 -8.82
N ASP A 126 5.61 16.33 -8.75
CA ASP A 126 4.30 16.91 -9.14
C ASP A 126 3.65 17.81 -8.07
N GLU A 127 4.29 18.06 -6.92
CA GLU A 127 3.80 18.99 -5.88
C GLU A 127 3.67 20.46 -6.35
N CYS A 128 4.12 20.82 -7.55
CA CYS A 128 3.93 22.18 -8.09
C CYS A 128 2.65 22.39 -8.91
N CYS A 129 1.91 21.35 -9.34
CA CYS A 129 0.76 21.54 -10.23
C CYS A 129 -0.60 21.54 -9.54
N TRP A 130 -0.78 20.83 -8.43
CA TRP A 130 -2.08 20.77 -7.74
C TRP A 130 -2.34 21.95 -6.79
N LEU A 131 -1.30 22.64 -6.31
CA LEU A 131 -1.45 23.83 -5.46
C LEU A 131 -1.72 25.14 -6.23
N ALA A 132 -1.61 25.14 -7.57
CA ALA A 132 -1.85 26.33 -8.40
C ALA A 132 -3.31 26.46 -8.92
N GLY A 133 -4.23 25.58 -8.49
CA GLY A 133 -5.57 25.46 -9.05
C GLY A 133 -6.71 26.14 -8.27
N GLN A 134 -6.44 26.95 -7.24
CA GLN A 134 -7.48 27.64 -6.47
C GLN A 134 -7.14 29.11 -6.20
N THR A 135 -7.19 29.98 -7.22
CA THR A 135 -7.71 31.37 -7.09
C THR A 135 -7.90 31.99 -8.48
N THR A 136 -9.05 31.78 -9.12
CA THR A 136 -9.63 32.76 -10.05
C THR A 136 -11.15 32.75 -9.91
N GLY A 137 -11.63 33.09 -8.72
CA GLY A 137 -12.99 33.54 -8.49
C GLY A 137 -13.13 35.02 -8.81
N THR A 138 -13.73 35.31 -9.97
CA THR A 138 -14.71 36.38 -10.21
C THR A 138 -14.59 37.68 -9.40
N GLY A 139 -14.15 38.75 -10.07
CA GLY A 139 -14.37 40.15 -9.67
C GLY A 139 -15.03 40.93 -10.80
N SER A 140 -16.35 40.83 -10.90
CA SER A 140 -17.20 41.69 -11.73
C SER A 140 -17.70 42.89 -10.90
N GLY A 141 -17.60 44.10 -11.46
CA GLY A 141 -18.19 45.35 -10.94
C GLY A 141 -17.14 46.48 -10.97
N GLY A 142 -17.27 47.59 -11.69
CA GLY A 142 -18.46 48.28 -12.15
C GLY A 142 -18.65 49.55 -11.31
N ALA A 143 -18.00 50.65 -11.72
CA ALA A 143 -18.41 52.06 -11.59
C ALA A 143 -17.25 52.94 -12.10
#